data_AF-A0A352FM93-F1
#
_entry.id   AF-A0A352FM93-F1
#
_cell.length_a   1.000
_cell.length_b   1.000
_cell.length_c   1.000
_cell.angle_alpha   90.00
_cell.angle_beta   90.00
_cell.angle_gamma   90.00
#
_symmetry.space_group_name_H-M   'P 1'
#
loop_
_entity.id
_entity.type
_entity.pdbx_description
1 polymer ?
#
loop_
_entity_poly.entity_id
_entity_poly.type
_entity_poly.pdbx_seq_one_letter_code
_entity_poly.pdbx_strand_id
1 'polypeptide(L)'
;MRDNSVRKLVITVFAILLIGGLLVDSAAQKRRRTRRRSSAPRISNPEIYQPSPGDNSNSNSSETSTTNGNSNSNSSQTEDPESMKRTIRTLSTQVDRLTDKLNDLQASQQSIVDLERLSRAEQRSAQLRAELNSIQTKKGELAAHLEDIEFGLKPENIERSTAGIGTTRPEEVREQRRKQLESDRTRTQTQLDQLNASEGRAQQAIATSDADVDRLQKKLDAADRAAIENAKTNSQSGAPQVTASPTPTP
;
A
#
# COMPACT_ATOMS: atom_id res chain seq x y z
N MET A 1 14.91 -59.85 -4.92
CA MET A 1 13.67 -59.35 -5.59
C MET A 1 13.38 -57.86 -5.37
N ARG A 2 14.11 -57.13 -4.50
CA ARG A 2 13.86 -55.70 -4.22
C ARG A 2 14.56 -54.72 -5.19
N ASP A 3 15.65 -55.14 -5.84
CA ASP A 3 16.48 -54.22 -6.64
C ASP A 3 15.84 -53.79 -7.97
N ASN A 4 14.96 -54.63 -8.52
CA ASN A 4 14.29 -54.32 -9.78
C ASN A 4 13.16 -53.29 -9.60
N SER A 5 12.63 -53.13 -8.39
CA SER A 5 11.58 -52.16 -8.10
C SER A 5 12.13 -50.74 -7.99
N VAL A 6 13.30 -50.58 -7.35
CA VAL A 6 13.98 -49.29 -7.22
C VAL A 6 14.44 -48.76 -8.58
N ARG A 7 15.00 -49.62 -9.44
CA ARG A 7 15.40 -49.21 -10.81
C ARG A 7 14.21 -48.76 -11.66
N LYS A 8 13.06 -49.43 -11.53
CA LYS A 8 11.83 -49.03 -12.24
C LYS A 8 11.29 -47.69 -11.75
N LEU A 9 11.37 -47.42 -10.44
CA LEU A 9 10.92 -46.16 -9.84
C LEU A 9 11.80 -44.97 -10.26
N VAL A 10 13.13 -45.16 -10.33
CA VAL A 10 14.04 -44.12 -10.81
C VAL A 10 13.79 -43.79 -12.28
N ILE A 11 13.54 -44.81 -13.11
CA ILE A 11 13.26 -44.61 -14.55
C ILE A 11 11.94 -43.86 -14.76
N THR A 12 10.88 -44.16 -14.00
CA THR A 12 9.60 -43.44 -14.13
C THR A 12 9.69 -42.00 -13.66
N VAL A 13 10.42 -41.71 -12.57
CA VAL A 13 10.63 -40.33 -12.11
C VAL A 13 11.42 -39.52 -13.15
N PHE A 14 12.45 -40.11 -13.76
CA PHE A 14 13.24 -39.44 -14.80
C PHE A 14 12.42 -39.17 -16.07
N ALA A 15 11.53 -40.10 -16.46
CA ALA A 15 10.62 -39.91 -17.58
C ALA A 15 9.61 -38.78 -17.35
N ILE A 16 9.07 -38.65 -16.13
CA ILE A 16 8.15 -37.55 -15.77
C ILE A 16 8.87 -36.20 -15.78
N LEU A 17 10.11 -36.15 -15.29
CA LEU A 17 10.94 -34.94 -15.30
C LEU A 17 11.29 -34.48 -16.73
N LEU A 18 11.59 -35.41 -17.63
CA LEU A 18 11.86 -35.13 -19.04
C LEU A 18 10.62 -34.60 -19.77
N ILE A 19 9.44 -35.17 -19.50
CA ILE A 19 8.19 -34.71 -20.12
C ILE A 19 7.76 -33.35 -19.55
N GLY A 20 7.97 -33.10 -18.26
CA GLY A 20 7.70 -31.80 -17.62
C GLY A 20 8.62 -30.67 -18.10
N GLY A 21 9.90 -30.97 -18.36
CA GLY A 21 10.88 -29.99 -18.83
C GLY A 21 10.61 -29.46 -20.24
N LEU A 22 10.04 -30.28 -21.13
CA LEU A 22 9.76 -29.89 -22.52
C LEU A 22 8.52 -28.99 -22.69
N LEU A 23 7.65 -28.89 -21.68
CA LEU A 23 6.48 -28.01 -21.71
C LEU A 23 6.77 -26.58 -21.25
N VAL A 24 7.88 -26.35 -20.55
CA VAL A 24 8.25 -25.00 -20.04
C VAL A 24 8.96 -24.15 -21.10
N ASP A 25 9.56 -24.77 -22.13
CA ASP A 25 10.32 -24.04 -23.16
C ASP A 25 9.48 -23.59 -24.38
N SER A 26 8.19 -23.96 -24.43
CA SER A 26 7.29 -23.55 -25.54
C SER A 26 6.72 -22.13 -25.40
N ALA A 27 7.06 -21.39 -24.34
CA ALA A 27 6.63 -19.99 -24.17
C ALA A 27 7.62 -18.94 -24.74
N ALA A 28 8.82 -19.33 -25.17
CA ALA A 28 9.87 -18.37 -25.54
C ALA A 28 9.96 -18.01 -27.04
N GLN A 29 9.19 -18.65 -27.92
CA GLN A 29 9.30 -18.45 -29.38
C GLN A 29 7.99 -18.02 -30.05
N LYS A 30 7.58 -16.76 -29.84
CA LYS A 30 6.91 -15.93 -30.88
C LYS A 30 6.60 -14.52 -30.37
N ARG A 31 7.37 -13.53 -30.84
CA ARG A 31 6.86 -12.30 -31.50
C ARG A 31 8.00 -11.31 -31.75
N ARG A 32 8.63 -11.44 -32.91
CA ARG A 32 9.13 -10.27 -33.66
C ARG A 32 7.91 -9.56 -34.28
N ARG A 33 7.95 -8.23 -34.26
CA ARG A 33 6.99 -7.20 -34.77
C ARG A 33 6.01 -6.66 -33.73
N THR A 34 6.28 -5.46 -33.22
CA THR A 34 5.70 -4.18 -33.74
C THR A 34 6.19 -3.04 -32.84
N ARG A 35 6.97 -2.09 -33.36
CA ARG A 35 7.18 -0.78 -32.71
C ARG A 35 5.83 -0.05 -32.75
N ARG A 36 5.11 0.00 -31.64
CA ARG A 36 4.07 1.01 -31.40
C ARG A 36 4.57 1.94 -30.30
N ARG A 37 4.54 3.24 -30.62
CA ARG A 37 4.76 4.35 -29.70
C ARG A 37 3.87 4.15 -28.47
N SER A 38 4.46 4.21 -27.28
CA SER A 38 3.76 4.34 -26.02
C SER A 38 3.04 5.70 -26.01
N SER A 39 1.77 5.70 -26.39
CA SER A 39 0.83 6.76 -26.03
C SER A 39 0.75 6.84 -24.50
N ALA A 40 0.89 8.04 -23.96
CA ALA A 40 0.70 8.33 -22.55
C ALA A 40 -0.63 7.76 -22.01
N PRO A 41 -0.69 7.36 -20.72
CA PRO A 41 -1.93 6.92 -20.11
C PRO A 41 -2.94 8.07 -20.11
N ARG A 42 -4.09 7.87 -20.78
CA ARG A 42 -5.26 8.71 -20.59
C ARG A 42 -5.77 8.49 -19.18
N ILE A 43 -5.74 9.56 -18.39
CA ILE A 43 -6.45 9.68 -17.12
C ILE A 43 -7.95 9.49 -17.43
N SER A 44 -8.47 8.29 -17.15
CA SER A 44 -9.91 8.08 -17.10
C SER A 44 -10.41 8.75 -15.83
N ASN A 45 -11.06 9.90 -16.01
CA ASN A 45 -11.82 10.54 -14.95
C ASN A 45 -12.90 9.54 -14.48
N PRO A 46 -12.97 9.17 -13.19
CA PRO A 46 -14.04 8.31 -12.73
C PRO A 46 -15.39 9.00 -12.95
N GLU A 47 -16.38 8.21 -13.36
CA GLU A 47 -17.76 8.62 -13.61
C GLU A 47 -18.32 9.31 -12.35
N ILE A 48 -18.64 10.60 -12.46
CA ILE A 48 -19.27 11.36 -11.39
C ILE A 48 -20.66 10.76 -11.21
N TYR A 49 -20.86 10.09 -10.07
CA TYR A 49 -22.16 9.57 -9.64
C TYR A 49 -23.16 10.72 -9.53
N GLN A 50 -24.07 10.84 -10.51
CA GLN A 50 -25.25 11.67 -10.41
C GLN A 50 -26.39 10.80 -9.84
N PRO A 51 -26.90 11.06 -8.62
CA PRO A 51 -28.08 10.35 -8.14
C PRO A 51 -29.30 10.70 -9.00
N SER A 52 -30.04 9.66 -9.38
CA SER A 52 -31.29 9.73 -10.14
C SER A 52 -32.35 10.58 -9.41
N PRO A 53 -33.07 11.50 -10.08
CA PRO A 53 -34.12 12.29 -9.46
C PRO A 53 -35.40 11.46 -9.38
N GLY A 54 -35.50 10.65 -8.32
CA GLY A 54 -36.71 9.87 -8.07
C GLY A 54 -36.48 8.82 -7.02
N ASP A 55 -36.43 9.23 -5.75
CA ASP A 55 -36.86 8.43 -4.60
C ASP A 55 -36.73 9.29 -3.34
N ASN A 56 -37.64 10.25 -3.19
CA ASN A 56 -37.93 10.87 -1.90
C ASN A 56 -39.23 10.25 -1.36
N SER A 57 -39.16 8.95 -1.09
CA SER A 57 -40.21 8.20 -0.40
C SER A 57 -39.91 8.26 1.10
N ASN A 58 -40.28 9.38 1.71
CA ASN A 58 -40.23 9.58 3.15
C ASN A 58 -41.32 8.74 3.83
N SER A 59 -41.02 7.47 4.06
CA SER A 59 -41.83 6.55 4.86
C SER A 59 -41.45 6.71 6.33
N ASN A 60 -42.04 7.67 7.03
CA ASN A 60 -41.97 7.71 8.49
C ASN A 60 -43.36 7.44 9.08
N SER A 61 -43.68 6.16 9.17
CA SER A 61 -44.80 5.61 9.95
C SER A 61 -44.27 5.11 11.29
N SER A 62 -44.48 5.87 12.35
CA SER A 62 -44.69 5.36 13.71
C SER A 62 -45.30 6.46 14.60
N GLU A 63 -46.61 6.53 14.53
CA GLU A 63 -47.55 6.51 15.66
C GLU A 63 -46.96 6.75 17.07
N THR A 64 -47.28 7.90 17.68
CA THR A 64 -47.75 7.94 19.07
C THR A 64 -48.68 9.14 19.25
N SER A 65 -49.91 8.80 19.59
CA SER A 65 -51.02 9.68 19.87
C SER A 65 -50.72 10.61 21.05
N THR A 66 -50.94 11.92 20.86
CA THR A 66 -51.39 12.76 21.97
C THR A 66 -52.39 13.77 21.44
N THR A 67 -53.63 13.52 21.83
CA THR A 67 -54.79 14.38 21.78
C THR A 67 -54.44 15.82 22.18
N ASN A 68 -54.72 16.78 21.29
CA ASN A 68 -55.20 18.09 21.70
C ASN A 68 -55.81 18.80 20.49
N GLY A 69 -57.13 18.93 20.51
CA GLY A 69 -57.85 19.74 19.53
C GLY A 69 -57.55 21.21 19.73
N ASN A 70 -57.50 21.98 18.64
CA ASN A 70 -58.13 23.29 18.63
C ASN A 70 -58.32 23.81 17.19
N SER A 71 -59.58 24.04 16.85
CA SER A 71 -60.09 25.23 16.16
C SER A 71 -59.33 25.75 14.94
N ASN A 72 -59.90 25.40 13.79
CA ASN A 72 -59.91 26.22 12.58
C ASN A 72 -60.52 27.60 12.89
N SER A 73 -59.66 28.56 13.26
CA SER A 73 -60.01 29.98 13.31
C SER A 73 -59.05 30.74 12.41
N ASN A 74 -59.53 30.97 11.19
CA ASN A 74 -59.09 32.01 10.28
C ASN A 74 -59.24 33.36 11.01
N SER A 75 -58.21 33.74 11.77
CA SER A 75 -58.08 35.04 12.39
C SER A 75 -56.74 35.60 11.93
N SER A 76 -56.79 36.83 11.43
CA SER A 76 -55.65 37.67 11.12
C SER A 76 -54.87 37.90 12.42
N GLN A 77 -54.06 36.91 12.81
CA GLN A 77 -53.15 37.03 13.93
C GLN A 77 -52.02 37.95 13.48
N THR A 78 -52.03 39.13 14.08
CA THR A 78 -50.84 39.94 14.30
C THR A 78 -49.75 38.99 14.79
N GLU A 79 -48.79 38.63 13.93
CA GLU A 79 -47.70 37.74 14.32
C GLU A 79 -46.99 38.37 15.51
N ASP A 80 -47.14 37.75 16.68
CA ASP A 80 -46.57 38.25 17.92
C ASP A 80 -45.05 38.18 17.77
N PRO A 81 -44.31 39.30 17.75
CA PRO A 81 -42.90 39.35 17.38
C PRO A 81 -42.01 38.44 18.26
N GLU A 82 -42.48 38.11 19.45
CA GLU A 82 -41.81 37.16 20.36
C GLU A 82 -41.84 35.70 19.87
N SER A 83 -42.90 35.29 19.16
CA SER A 83 -42.99 33.94 18.56
C SER A 83 -41.96 33.74 17.46
N MET A 84 -41.81 34.73 16.57
CA MET A 84 -40.80 34.73 15.50
C MET A 84 -39.38 34.72 16.06
N LYS A 85 -39.11 35.50 17.13
CA LYS A 85 -37.82 35.49 17.84
C LYS A 85 -37.49 34.12 18.44
N ARG A 86 -38.47 33.38 18.98
CA ARG A 86 -38.24 32.02 19.49
C ARG A 86 -37.89 31.05 18.37
N THR A 87 -38.61 31.11 17.25
CA THR A 87 -38.33 30.26 16.08
C THR A 87 -36.95 30.53 15.50
N ILE A 88 -36.54 31.81 15.40
CA ILE A 88 -35.19 32.20 14.96
C ILE A 88 -34.12 31.64 15.91
N ARG A 89 -34.31 31.72 17.23
CA ARG A 89 -33.37 31.12 18.20
C ARG A 89 -33.27 29.61 18.04
N THR A 90 -34.39 28.91 17.88
CA THR A 90 -34.39 27.46 17.69
C THR A 90 -33.68 27.06 16.39
N LEU A 91 -33.98 27.74 15.28
CA LEU A 91 -33.30 27.52 14.00
C LEU A 91 -31.80 27.82 14.10
N SER A 92 -31.40 28.90 14.78
CA SER A 92 -29.99 29.22 15.01
C SER A 92 -29.29 28.07 15.74
N THR A 93 -29.86 27.58 16.85
CA THR A 93 -29.26 26.45 17.58
C THR A 93 -29.23 25.15 16.77
N GLN A 94 -30.19 24.95 15.87
CA GLN A 94 -30.19 23.79 14.97
C GLN A 94 -29.11 23.92 13.89
N VAL A 95 -28.91 25.12 13.34
CA VAL A 95 -27.83 25.39 12.38
C VAL A 95 -26.48 25.19 13.06
N ASP A 96 -26.27 25.72 14.27
CA ASP A 96 -25.02 25.52 15.02
C ASP A 96 -24.71 24.02 15.22
N ARG A 97 -25.72 23.24 15.65
CA ARG A 97 -25.58 21.78 15.81
C ARG A 97 -25.30 21.04 14.51
N LEU A 98 -25.91 21.47 13.41
CA LEU A 98 -25.66 20.86 12.09
C LEU A 98 -24.25 21.21 11.60
N THR A 99 -23.79 22.43 11.81
CA THR A 99 -22.43 22.85 11.51
C THR A 99 -21.41 22.05 12.32
N ASP A 100 -21.63 21.88 13.63
CA ASP A 100 -20.78 21.04 14.48
C ASP A 100 -20.75 19.59 13.98
N LYS A 101 -21.92 19.01 13.71
CA LYS A 101 -22.01 17.63 13.20
C LYS A 101 -21.32 17.46 11.84
N LEU A 102 -21.40 18.46 10.97
CA LEU A 102 -20.74 18.42 9.66
C LEU A 102 -19.22 18.51 9.83
N ASN A 103 -18.73 19.35 10.73
CA ASN A 103 -17.32 19.43 11.08
C ASN A 103 -16.82 18.10 11.69
N ASP A 104 -17.59 17.48 12.60
CA ASP A 104 -17.27 16.18 13.20
C ASP A 104 -17.21 15.07 12.14
N LEU A 105 -18.18 15.05 11.22
CA LEU A 105 -18.26 14.05 10.16
C LEU A 105 -17.11 14.24 9.16
N GLN A 106 -16.75 15.50 8.84
CA GLN A 106 -15.58 15.79 8.01
C GLN A 106 -14.26 15.38 8.69
N ALA A 107 -14.10 15.67 9.99
CA ALA A 107 -12.93 15.27 10.75
C ALA A 107 -12.79 13.73 10.84
N SER A 108 -13.91 13.03 11.06
CA SER A 108 -13.97 11.57 11.06
C SER A 108 -13.58 10.99 9.69
N GLN A 109 -14.15 11.49 8.59
CA GLN A 109 -13.77 11.05 7.25
C GLN A 109 -12.29 11.30 6.96
N GLN A 110 -11.77 12.47 7.35
CA GLN A 110 -10.36 12.80 7.17
C GLN A 110 -9.45 11.85 7.96
N SER A 111 -9.83 11.49 9.20
CA SER A 111 -9.10 10.53 10.02
C SER A 111 -9.07 9.13 9.40
N ILE A 112 -10.19 8.65 8.86
CA ILE A 112 -10.28 7.35 8.18
C ILE A 112 -9.34 7.34 6.97
N VAL A 113 -9.36 8.39 6.14
CA VAL A 113 -8.47 8.51 4.98
C VAL A 113 -7.00 8.56 5.39
N ASP A 114 -6.67 9.27 6.46
CA ASP A 114 -5.28 9.36 6.94
C ASP A 114 -4.79 8.02 7.51
N LEU A 115 -5.65 7.25 8.20
CA LEU A 115 -5.35 5.88 8.64
C LEU A 115 -5.17 4.90 7.47
N GLU A 116 -6.03 4.98 6.44
CA GLU A 116 -5.87 4.16 5.24
C GLU A 116 -4.57 4.48 4.50
N ARG A 117 -4.21 5.78 4.40
CA ARG A 117 -2.95 6.22 3.81
C ARG A 117 -1.76 5.72 4.61
N LEU A 118 -1.84 5.75 5.94
CA LEU A 118 -0.79 5.22 6.82
C LEU A 118 -0.61 3.72 6.59
N SER A 119 -1.69 2.94 6.66
CA SER A 119 -1.68 1.49 6.42
C SER A 119 -1.08 1.14 5.04
N ARG A 120 -1.45 1.88 3.99
CA ARG A 120 -0.88 1.67 2.65
C ARG A 120 0.61 2.02 2.58
N ALA A 121 1.04 3.10 3.24
CA ALA A 121 2.44 3.49 3.29
C ALA A 121 3.28 2.44 4.05
N GLU A 122 2.76 1.92 5.16
CA GLU A 122 3.37 0.84 5.93
C GLU A 122 3.48 -0.45 5.11
N GLN A 123 2.40 -0.87 4.43
CA GLN A 123 2.43 -2.04 3.55
C GLN A 123 3.47 -1.91 2.45
N ARG A 124 3.57 -0.72 1.83
CA ARG A 124 4.58 -0.43 0.81
C ARG A 124 6.00 -0.51 1.39
N SER A 125 6.24 0.04 2.58
CA SER A 125 7.54 -0.04 3.24
C SER A 125 7.94 -1.50 3.53
N ALA A 126 7.00 -2.32 3.99
CA ALA A 126 7.22 -3.74 4.26
C ALA A 126 7.54 -4.52 2.98
N GLN A 127 6.83 -4.24 1.89
CA GLN A 127 7.10 -4.85 0.58
C GLN A 127 8.51 -4.49 0.08
N LEU A 128 8.93 -3.23 0.19
CA LEU A 128 10.27 -2.79 -0.22
C LEU A 128 11.38 -3.44 0.62
N ARG A 129 11.17 -3.61 1.92
CA ARG A 129 12.11 -4.34 2.79
C ARG A 129 12.21 -5.82 2.41
N ALA A 130 11.11 -6.46 2.03
CA ALA A 130 11.14 -7.83 1.52
C ALA A 130 11.90 -7.94 0.18
N GLU A 131 11.73 -6.95 -0.71
CA GLU A 131 12.50 -6.87 -1.96
C GLU A 131 14.00 -6.68 -1.68
N LEU A 132 14.36 -5.81 -0.73
CA LEU A 132 15.74 -5.59 -0.31
C LEU A 132 16.39 -6.89 0.16
N ASN A 133 15.70 -7.66 1.01
CA ASN A 133 16.18 -8.96 1.47
C ASN A 133 16.36 -9.93 0.30
N SER A 134 15.42 -9.97 -0.65
CA SER A 134 15.54 -10.80 -1.86
C SER A 134 16.77 -10.44 -2.70
N ILE A 135 17.05 -9.14 -2.87
CA ILE A 135 18.24 -8.64 -3.56
C ILE A 135 19.50 -9.07 -2.83
N GLN A 136 19.55 -8.93 -1.51
CA GLN A 136 20.70 -9.32 -0.69
C GLN A 136 20.99 -10.82 -0.77
N THR A 137 19.97 -11.68 -0.70
CA THR A 137 20.12 -13.12 -0.90
C THR A 137 20.74 -13.44 -2.26
N LYS A 138 20.20 -12.85 -3.34
CA LYS A 138 20.72 -13.05 -4.71
C LYS A 138 22.15 -12.54 -4.87
N LYS A 139 22.50 -11.42 -4.21
CA LYS A 139 23.88 -10.93 -4.18
C LYS A 139 24.81 -11.94 -3.52
N GLY A 140 24.40 -12.54 -2.40
CA GLY A 140 25.15 -13.59 -1.73
C GLY A 140 25.39 -14.81 -2.62
N GLU A 141 24.34 -15.29 -3.29
CA GLU A 141 24.43 -16.40 -4.25
C GLU A 141 25.41 -16.12 -5.41
N LEU A 142 25.30 -14.93 -6.02
CA LEU A 142 26.20 -14.54 -7.12
C LEU A 142 27.63 -14.29 -6.65
N ALA A 143 27.83 -13.78 -5.43
CA ALA A 143 29.16 -13.60 -4.85
C ALA A 143 29.84 -14.95 -4.60
N ALA A 144 29.12 -15.94 -4.06
CA ALA A 144 29.63 -17.30 -3.90
C ALA A 144 29.99 -17.93 -5.26
N HIS A 145 29.13 -17.78 -6.27
CA HIS A 145 29.41 -18.25 -7.62
C HIS A 145 30.64 -17.56 -8.24
N LEU A 146 30.84 -16.27 -7.97
CA LEU A 146 32.02 -15.54 -8.43
C LEU A 146 33.29 -16.08 -7.76
N GLU A 147 33.26 -16.39 -6.46
CA GLU A 147 34.37 -17.04 -5.76
C GLU A 147 34.70 -18.41 -6.35
N ASP A 148 33.68 -19.22 -6.67
CA ASP A 148 33.87 -20.52 -7.34
C ASP A 148 34.55 -20.37 -8.71
N ILE A 149 34.14 -19.36 -9.51
CA ILE A 149 34.78 -19.05 -10.78
C ILE A 149 36.23 -18.61 -10.57
N GLU A 150 36.49 -17.73 -9.61
CA GLU A 150 37.84 -17.24 -9.32
C GLU A 150 38.76 -18.35 -8.83
N PHE A 151 38.24 -19.27 -8.03
CA PHE A 151 38.94 -20.50 -7.68
C PHE A 151 39.23 -21.32 -8.94
N GLY A 152 38.23 -21.56 -9.79
CA GLY A 152 38.39 -22.29 -11.05
C GLY A 152 39.36 -21.65 -12.04
N LEU A 153 39.54 -20.34 -11.99
CA LEU A 153 40.42 -19.55 -12.86
C LEU A 153 41.91 -19.73 -12.52
N LYS A 154 42.23 -20.24 -11.33
CA LYS A 154 43.62 -20.53 -10.92
C LYS A 154 44.24 -21.54 -11.89
N PRO A 155 45.50 -21.34 -12.32
CA PRO A 155 46.14 -22.19 -13.33
C PRO A 155 46.17 -23.67 -12.91
N GLU A 156 46.45 -23.94 -11.65
CA GLU A 156 46.46 -25.28 -11.07
C GLU A 156 45.12 -26.02 -11.22
N ASN A 157 44.00 -25.30 -11.09
CA ASN A 157 42.66 -25.86 -11.21
C ASN A 157 42.25 -26.06 -12.67
N ILE A 158 42.66 -25.16 -13.56
CA ILE A 158 42.48 -25.32 -15.01
C ILE A 158 43.23 -26.55 -15.48
N GLU A 159 44.50 -26.71 -15.09
CA GLU A 159 45.30 -27.88 -15.39
C GLU A 159 44.65 -29.15 -14.86
N ARG A 160 44.21 -29.17 -13.60
CA ARG A 160 43.52 -30.33 -13.02
C ARG A 160 42.23 -30.69 -13.76
N SER A 161 41.43 -29.70 -14.16
CA SER A 161 40.16 -29.93 -14.86
C SER A 161 40.33 -30.37 -16.31
N THR A 162 41.47 -30.04 -16.92
CA THR A 162 41.81 -30.41 -18.31
C THR A 162 42.71 -31.62 -18.40
N ALA A 163 43.38 -31.99 -17.31
CA ALA A 163 44.17 -33.21 -17.19
C ALA A 163 43.25 -34.43 -17.37
N GLY A 164 43.55 -35.24 -18.39
CA GLY A 164 42.75 -36.43 -18.73
C GLY A 164 41.88 -36.27 -19.97
N ILE A 165 41.76 -35.06 -20.52
CA ILE A 165 41.23 -34.90 -21.88
C ILE A 165 42.34 -35.33 -22.84
N GLY A 166 42.19 -36.49 -23.47
CA GLY A 166 43.18 -37.09 -24.39
C GLY A 166 43.32 -36.37 -25.73
N THR A 167 43.32 -35.04 -25.73
CA THR A 167 43.56 -34.25 -26.94
C THR A 167 45.04 -34.19 -27.25
N THR A 168 45.38 -33.97 -28.52
CA THR A 168 46.75 -33.72 -28.97
C THR A 168 47.22 -32.28 -28.71
N ARG A 169 46.33 -31.42 -28.18
CA ARG A 169 46.57 -29.98 -27.98
C ARG A 169 46.03 -29.51 -26.61
N PRO A 170 46.71 -29.85 -25.51
CA PRO A 170 46.27 -29.48 -24.17
C PRO A 170 46.27 -27.97 -23.93
N GLU A 171 47.14 -27.21 -24.60
CA GLU A 171 47.20 -25.75 -24.46
C GLU A 171 45.92 -25.06 -24.95
N GLU A 172 45.41 -25.46 -26.11
CA GLU A 172 44.18 -24.88 -26.68
C GLU A 172 42.97 -25.13 -25.75
N VAL A 173 42.90 -26.31 -25.13
CA VAL A 173 41.83 -26.67 -24.20
C VAL A 173 41.91 -25.85 -22.91
N ARG A 174 43.11 -25.61 -22.37
CA ARG A 174 43.31 -24.74 -21.20
C ARG A 174 42.93 -23.30 -21.50
N GLU A 175 43.33 -22.78 -22.66
CA GLU A 175 42.97 -21.43 -23.09
C GLU A 175 41.46 -21.28 -23.28
N GLN A 176 40.81 -22.25 -23.91
CA GLN A 176 39.36 -22.26 -24.06
C GLN A 176 38.66 -22.27 -22.70
N ARG A 177 39.13 -23.09 -21.75
CA ARG A 177 38.57 -23.15 -20.39
C ARG A 177 38.76 -21.84 -19.65
N ARG A 178 39.95 -21.23 -19.74
CA ARG A 178 40.23 -19.91 -19.16
C ARG A 178 39.27 -18.87 -19.71
N LYS A 179 39.16 -18.77 -21.04
CA LYS A 179 38.28 -17.81 -21.72
C LYS A 179 36.81 -17.99 -21.31
N GLN A 180 36.36 -19.23 -21.14
CA GLN A 180 35.01 -19.52 -20.65
C GLN A 180 34.79 -18.95 -19.24
N LEU A 181 35.70 -19.25 -18.30
CA LEU A 181 35.62 -18.78 -16.92
C LEU A 181 35.75 -17.25 -16.83
N GLU A 182 36.57 -16.61 -17.66
CA GLU A 182 36.68 -15.15 -17.73
C GLU A 182 35.38 -14.48 -18.23
N SER A 183 34.73 -15.09 -19.24
CA SER A 183 33.43 -14.65 -19.73
C SER A 183 32.37 -14.78 -18.63
N ASP A 184 32.34 -15.90 -17.92
CA ASP A 184 31.40 -16.13 -16.82
C ASP A 184 31.64 -15.16 -15.65
N ARG A 185 32.91 -14.92 -15.29
CA ARG A 185 33.28 -13.92 -14.28
C ARG A 185 32.74 -12.54 -14.64
N THR A 186 32.98 -12.10 -15.88
CA THR A 186 32.53 -10.78 -16.37
C THR A 186 31.01 -10.67 -16.33
N ARG A 187 30.30 -11.75 -16.71
CA ARG A 187 28.84 -11.81 -16.66
C ARG A 187 28.31 -11.73 -15.22
N THR A 188 28.85 -12.52 -14.30
CA THR A 188 28.44 -12.51 -12.89
C THR A 188 28.75 -11.16 -12.24
N GLN A 189 29.90 -10.55 -12.54
CA GLN A 189 30.24 -9.22 -12.07
C GLN A 189 29.22 -8.17 -12.54
N THR A 190 28.85 -8.21 -13.83
CA THR A 190 27.83 -7.29 -14.38
C THR A 190 26.48 -7.46 -13.69
N GLN A 191 26.10 -8.69 -13.35
CA GLN A 191 24.86 -8.97 -12.60
C GLN A 191 24.93 -8.42 -11.16
N LEU A 192 26.07 -8.57 -10.49
CA LEU A 192 26.29 -7.97 -9.17
C LEU A 192 26.18 -6.44 -9.21
N ASP A 193 26.77 -5.80 -10.22
CA ASP A 193 26.69 -4.35 -10.39
C ASP A 193 25.24 -3.88 -10.60
N GLN A 194 24.46 -4.62 -11.39
CA GLN A 194 23.02 -4.36 -11.57
C GLN A 194 22.24 -4.52 -10.26
N LEU A 195 22.54 -5.55 -9.47
CA LEU A 195 21.91 -5.75 -8.16
C LEU A 195 22.27 -4.66 -7.16
N ASN A 196 23.54 -4.20 -7.14
CA ASN A 196 23.97 -3.07 -6.33
C ASN A 196 23.19 -1.79 -6.68
N ALA A 197 22.98 -1.52 -7.98
CA ALA A 197 22.18 -0.40 -8.43
C ALA A 197 20.68 -0.54 -8.08
N SER A 198 20.12 -1.77 -8.09
CA SER A 198 18.76 -1.99 -7.60
C SER A 198 18.64 -1.84 -6.08
N GLU A 199 19.65 -2.28 -5.32
CA GLU A 199 19.69 -2.13 -3.87
C GLU A 199 19.65 -0.66 -3.47
N GLY A 200 20.50 0.18 -4.08
CA GLY A 200 20.49 1.63 -3.81
C GLY A 200 19.13 2.28 -4.10
N ARG A 201 18.45 1.87 -5.19
CA ARG A 201 17.10 2.35 -5.51
C ARG A 201 16.05 1.88 -4.49
N ALA A 202 16.13 0.62 -4.04
CA ALA A 202 15.23 0.08 -3.03
C ALA A 202 15.43 0.77 -1.67
N GLN A 203 16.68 0.99 -1.25
CA GLN A 203 17.01 1.72 -0.02
C GLN A 203 16.48 3.17 -0.05
N GLN A 204 16.66 3.88 -1.17
CA GLN A 204 16.11 5.23 -1.32
C GLN A 204 14.57 5.25 -1.29
N ALA A 205 13.93 4.25 -1.91
CA ALA A 205 12.48 4.10 -1.87
C ALA A 205 11.96 3.80 -0.45
N ILE A 206 12.67 2.96 0.32
CA ILE A 206 12.38 2.70 1.74
C ILE A 206 12.47 3.99 2.53
N ALA A 207 13.57 4.74 2.43
CA ALA A 207 13.76 6.00 3.14
C ALA A 207 12.64 7.01 2.84
N THR A 208 12.17 7.06 1.59
CA THR A 208 11.05 7.92 1.19
C THR A 208 9.73 7.44 1.79
N SER A 209 9.46 6.13 1.74
CA SER A 209 8.24 5.54 2.31
C SER A 209 8.17 5.71 3.83
N ASP A 210 9.30 5.53 4.52
CA ASP A 210 9.40 5.68 5.97
C ASP A 210 9.18 7.16 6.38
N ALA A 211 9.73 8.11 5.62
CA ALA A 211 9.46 9.53 5.85
C ALA A 211 7.98 9.90 5.67
N ASP A 212 7.26 9.24 4.76
CA ASP A 212 5.81 9.44 4.59
C ASP A 212 5.00 8.82 5.73
N VAL A 213 5.39 7.64 6.23
CA VAL A 213 4.82 7.02 7.44
C VAL A 213 4.98 7.96 8.64
N ASP A 214 6.19 8.47 8.88
CA ASP A 214 6.46 9.40 9.98
C ASP A 214 5.63 10.68 9.91
N ARG A 215 5.43 11.23 8.70
CA ARG A 215 4.59 12.41 8.47
C ARG A 215 3.12 12.13 8.80
N LEU A 216 2.60 10.98 8.37
CA LEU A 216 1.21 10.59 8.61
C LEU A 216 0.96 10.30 10.09
N GLN A 217 1.89 9.61 10.76
CA GLN A 217 1.83 9.36 12.20
C GLN A 217 1.80 10.68 12.99
N LYS A 218 2.73 11.61 12.70
CA LYS A 218 2.73 12.93 13.35
C LYS A 218 1.43 13.71 13.13
N LYS A 219 0.83 13.59 11.94
CA LYS A 219 -0.45 14.24 11.62
C LYS A 219 -1.61 13.64 12.43
N LEU A 220 -1.65 12.31 12.55
CA LEU A 220 -2.66 11.61 13.36
C LEU A 220 -2.49 11.95 14.85
N ASP A 221 -1.27 11.90 15.38
CA ASP A 221 -0.98 12.28 16.77
C ASP A 221 -1.39 13.73 17.07
N ALA A 222 -1.15 14.65 16.14
CA ALA A 222 -1.56 16.05 16.28
C ALA A 222 -3.08 16.20 16.24
N ALA A 223 -3.77 15.46 15.36
CA ALA A 223 -5.23 15.45 15.28
C ALA A 223 -5.87 14.89 16.55
N ASP A 224 -5.33 13.80 17.09
CA ASP A 224 -5.79 13.18 18.33
C ASP A 224 -5.60 14.12 19.53
N ARG A 225 -4.45 14.80 19.62
CA ARG A 225 -4.20 15.82 20.65
C ARG A 225 -5.20 16.98 20.55
N ALA A 226 -5.44 17.50 19.36
CA ALA A 226 -6.41 18.58 19.15
C ALA A 226 -7.84 18.16 19.53
N ALA A 227 -8.23 16.91 19.23
CA ALA A 227 -9.53 16.38 19.62
C ALA A 227 -9.69 16.29 21.14
N ILE A 228 -8.64 15.86 21.86
CA ILE A 228 -8.62 15.81 23.33
C ILE A 228 -8.72 17.22 23.93
N GLU A 229 -8.00 18.20 23.38
CA GLU A 229 -8.05 19.59 23.83
C GLU A 229 -9.45 20.21 23.63
N ASN A 230 -10.07 19.99 22.48
CA ASN A 230 -11.43 20.45 22.18
C ASN A 230 -12.48 19.79 23.08
N ALA A 231 -12.35 18.50 23.38
CA ALA A 231 -13.25 17.82 24.31
C ALA A 231 -13.14 18.39 25.74
N LYS A 232 -11.92 18.77 26.15
CA LYS A 232 -11.68 19.36 27.47
C LYS A 232 -12.27 20.77 27.60
N THR A 233 -12.12 21.62 26.58
CA THR A 233 -12.68 22.98 26.58
C THR A 233 -14.21 22.95 26.57
N ASN A 234 -14.84 22.05 25.80
CA ASN A 234 -16.30 21.96 25.74
C ASN A 234 -16.91 21.48 27.07
N SER A 235 -16.19 20.63 27.83
CA SER A 235 -16.60 20.17 29.17
C SER A 235 -16.52 21.26 30.24
N GLN A 236 -15.72 22.31 30.04
CA GLN A 236 -15.46 23.36 31.03
C GLN A 236 -16.38 24.58 30.87
N SER A 237 -17.02 24.75 29.71
CA SER A 237 -17.99 25.82 29.40
C SER A 237 -19.38 25.60 30.01
N GLY A 238 -19.61 24.51 30.74
CA GLY A 238 -20.89 24.14 31.37
C GLY A 238 -21.04 24.52 32.86
N ALA A 239 -20.16 25.35 33.43
CA ALA A 239 -20.31 25.81 34.81
C ALA A 239 -21.38 26.93 34.91
N PRO A 240 -22.42 26.79 35.75
CA PRO A 240 -23.46 27.81 35.89
C PRO A 240 -22.86 29.12 36.44
N GLN A 241 -23.02 30.21 35.70
CA GLN A 241 -22.81 31.57 36.22
C GLN A 241 -23.73 31.76 37.44
N VAL A 242 -23.15 31.72 38.63
CA VAL A 242 -23.81 32.15 39.86
C VAL A 242 -23.95 33.67 39.74
N THR A 243 -25.15 34.13 39.38
CA THR A 243 -25.49 35.55 39.35
C THR A 243 -25.49 36.08 40.79
N ALA A 244 -24.40 36.75 41.16
CA ALA A 244 -24.34 37.52 42.39
C ALA A 244 -25.38 38.64 42.32
N SER A 245 -26.37 38.58 43.21
CA SER A 245 -27.44 39.55 43.37
C SER A 245 -26.87 40.84 44.00
N PRO A 246 -27.14 42.03 43.46
CA PRO A 246 -26.71 43.28 44.09
C PRO A 246 -27.60 43.58 45.30
N THR A 247 -27.00 43.63 46.48
CA THR A 247 -27.62 44.09 47.73
C THR A 247 -27.95 45.60 47.64
N PRO A 248 -29.20 46.02 47.88
CA PRO A 248 -29.51 47.45 48.04
C PRO A 248 -29.10 47.90 49.44
N THR A 249 -28.36 49.01 49.52
CA THR A 249 -27.95 49.65 50.78
C THR A 249 -28.99 50.74 51.13
N PRO A 250 -29.37 50.92 52.41
CA PRO A 250 -30.45 51.82 52.85
C PRO A 250 -30.14 53.32 52.72
#